data_AF-A0A5C7QTD7-F1
#
_entry.id   AF-A0A5C7QTD7-F1
#
_cell.length_a   1.000
_cell.length_b   1.000
_cell.length_c   1.000
_cell.angle_alpha   90.00
_cell.angle_beta   90.00
_cell.angle_gamma   90.00
#
_symmetry.space_group_name_H-M   'P 1'
#
loop_
_entity.id
_entity.type
_entity.pdbx_description
1 polymer ?
#
loop_
_entity_poly.entity_id
_entity_poly.type
_entity_poly.pdbx_seq_one_letter_code
_entity_poly.pdbx_strand_id
1 'polypeptide(L)'
;MRETVTTTRAVRAECVPDGRVAELPAGTQLQITQALGGSFTLWVHGQLMRLRGADADAIGKPVPEAPSAAAGGGIEAVREQVWQVLRSCYDPEIPVDIVELGLVYGCEIEPMDE
;
A
#
# COMPACT_ATOMS: atom_id res chain seq x y z
N MET A 1 5.12 -7.39 -11.64
CA MET A 1 4.36 -8.01 -12.74
C MET A 1 2.87 -7.78 -12.46
N ARG A 2 2.09 -7.29 -13.43
CA ARG A 2 0.65 -7.03 -13.22
C ARG A 2 -0.10 -8.35 -13.16
N GLU A 3 -0.90 -8.54 -12.12
CA GLU A 3 -1.65 -9.78 -11.89
C GLU A 3 -3.15 -9.52 -12.06
N THR A 4 -3.82 -10.27 -12.92
CA THR A 4 -5.28 -10.17 -13.08
C THR A 4 -5.96 -11.03 -12.02
N VAL A 5 -6.86 -10.42 -11.25
CA VAL A 5 -7.67 -11.08 -10.21
C VAL A 5 -9.13 -10.71 -10.38
N THR A 6 -10.00 -11.46 -9.71
CA THR A 6 -11.45 -11.19 -9.67
C THR A 6 -11.87 -11.01 -8.22
N THR A 7 -12.69 -10.01 -7.95
CA THR A 7 -13.16 -9.78 -6.58
C THR A 7 -14.06 -10.92 -6.10
N THR A 8 -13.82 -11.41 -4.88
CA THR A 8 -14.58 -12.50 -4.25
C THR A 8 -15.84 -12.01 -3.55
N ARG A 9 -15.84 -10.75 -3.12
CA ARG A 9 -16.96 -10.04 -2.48
C ARG A 9 -17.02 -8.57 -2.91
N ALA A 10 -18.13 -7.90 -2.60
CA ALA A 10 -18.21 -6.45 -2.74
C ALA A 10 -17.22 -5.76 -1.78
N VAL A 11 -16.54 -4.72 -2.27
CA VAL A 11 -15.51 -4.01 -1.50
C VAL A 11 -15.40 -2.55 -1.92
N ARG A 12 -15.02 -1.69 -0.98
CA ARG A 12 -14.78 -0.27 -1.25
C ARG A 12 -13.30 -0.03 -1.56
N ALA A 13 -13.03 0.74 -2.59
CA ALA A 13 -11.70 1.22 -2.95
C ALA A 13 -11.74 2.73 -3.18
N GLU A 14 -10.59 3.38 -3.13
CA GLU A 14 -10.48 4.83 -3.28
C GLU A 14 -9.83 5.16 -4.63
N CYS A 15 -10.47 5.98 -5.46
CA CYS A 15 -9.92 6.40 -6.74
C CYS A 15 -8.59 7.16 -6.53
N VAL A 16 -7.61 6.91 -7.38
CA VAL A 16 -6.34 7.63 -7.40
C VAL A 16 -6.30 8.51 -8.66
N PRO A 17 -6.01 9.82 -8.57
CA PRO A 17 -5.52 10.55 -7.40
C PRO A 17 -6.61 11.25 -6.55
N ASP A 18 -7.87 11.29 -7.02
CA ASP A 18 -8.90 12.19 -6.46
C ASP A 18 -9.55 11.74 -5.13
N GLY A 19 -9.29 10.52 -4.66
CA GLY A 19 -9.70 10.00 -3.36
C GLY A 19 -11.18 9.60 -3.25
N ARG A 20 -11.98 9.69 -4.32
CA ARG A 20 -13.40 9.30 -4.26
C ARG A 20 -13.56 7.81 -3.98
N VAL A 21 -14.45 7.48 -3.05
CA VAL A 21 -14.79 6.09 -2.75
C VAL A 21 -15.63 5.50 -3.89
N ALA A 22 -15.17 4.37 -4.42
CA ALA A 22 -15.88 3.55 -5.40
C ALA A 22 -16.19 2.19 -4.78
N GLU A 23 -17.35 1.64 -5.12
CA GLU A 23 -17.74 0.28 -4.73
C GLU A 23 -17.48 -0.67 -5.89
N LEU A 24 -16.74 -1.73 -5.62
CA LEU A 24 -16.45 -2.80 -6.56
C LEU A 24 -17.35 -3.99 -6.23
N PRO A 25 -18.30 -4.37 -7.09
CA PRO A 25 -19.12 -5.56 -6.88
C PRO A 25 -18.29 -6.85 -6.83
N ALA A 26 -18.86 -7.92 -6.28
CA ALA A 26 -18.27 -9.25 -6.40
C ALA A 26 -18.24 -9.67 -7.88
N GLY A 27 -17.19 -10.40 -8.30
CA GLY A 27 -17.00 -10.79 -9.70
C GLY A 27 -16.37 -9.72 -10.59
N THR A 28 -15.94 -8.57 -10.04
CA THR A 28 -15.25 -7.53 -10.80
C THR A 28 -13.85 -7.99 -11.17
N GLN A 29 -13.55 -8.02 -12.46
CA GLN A 29 -12.20 -8.33 -12.95
C GLN A 29 -11.32 -7.08 -12.92
N LEU A 30 -10.13 -7.20 -12.36
CA LEU A 30 -9.19 -6.10 -12.20
C LEU A 30 -7.73 -6.55 -12.25
N GLN A 31 -6.80 -5.61 -12.38
CA GLN A 31 -5.37 -5.90 -12.30
C GLN A 31 -4.75 -5.31 -11.03
N ILE A 32 -4.02 -6.12 -10.28
CA ILE A 32 -3.13 -5.64 -9.22
C ILE A 32 -1.87 -5.11 -9.91
N THR A 33 -1.64 -3.81 -9.78
CA THR A 33 -0.46 -3.14 -10.35
C THR A 33 0.69 -3.10 -9.35
N GLN A 34 0.38 -2.92 -8.07
CA GLN A 34 1.35 -2.87 -6.98
C GLN A 34 0.73 -3.39 -5.67
N ALA A 35 1.57 -3.93 -4.79
CA ALA A 35 1.25 -4.27 -3.41
C ALA A 35 2.32 -3.62 -2.51
N LEU A 36 2.00 -2.49 -1.89
CA LEU A 36 2.97 -1.64 -1.18
C LEU A 36 2.42 -1.24 0.20
N GLY A 37 3.28 -1.31 1.24
CA GLY A 37 3.06 -0.62 2.52
C GLY A 37 1.68 -0.82 3.16
N GLY A 38 1.09 -2.00 3.05
CA GLY A 38 -0.23 -2.30 3.63
C GLY A 38 -1.43 -1.97 2.75
N SER A 39 -1.25 -1.76 1.45
CA SER A 39 -2.35 -1.53 0.50
C SER A 39 -2.07 -2.11 -0.89
N PHE A 40 -3.11 -2.19 -1.72
CA PHE A 40 -3.01 -2.67 -3.10
C PHE A 40 -3.45 -1.58 -4.07
N THR A 41 -2.68 -1.39 -5.13
CA THR A 41 -3.04 -0.51 -6.24
C THR A 41 -3.68 -1.33 -7.34
N LEU A 42 -4.97 -1.10 -7.57
CA LEU A 42 -5.81 -1.80 -8.53
C LEU A 42 -6.00 -0.96 -9.79
N TRP A 43 -6.00 -1.59 -10.95
CA TRP A 43 -6.42 -1.00 -12.22
C TRP A 43 -7.76 -1.61 -12.62
N VAL A 44 -8.81 -0.78 -12.59
CA VAL A 44 -10.20 -1.17 -12.83
C VAL A 44 -10.81 -0.22 -13.85
N HIS A 45 -11.29 -0.74 -14.98
CA HIS A 45 -11.96 0.07 -16.03
C HIS A 45 -11.19 1.34 -16.48
N GLY A 46 -9.85 1.28 -16.52
CA GLY A 46 -9.02 2.41 -16.92
C GLY A 46 -8.71 3.40 -15.79
N GLN A 47 -9.11 3.10 -14.56
CA GLN A 47 -8.90 3.94 -13.37
C GLN A 47 -8.02 3.22 -12.34
N LEU A 48 -7.08 3.95 -11.74
CA LEU A 48 -6.33 3.46 -10.59
C LEU A 48 -7.16 3.62 -9.32
N MET A 49 -7.18 2.59 -8.49
CA MET A 49 -7.89 2.57 -7.22
C MET A 49 -7.00 1.97 -6.13
N ARG A 50 -7.02 2.55 -4.94
CA ARG A 50 -6.35 2.03 -3.74
C ARG A 50 -7.32 1.16 -2.94
N LEU A 51 -6.96 -0.10 -2.74
CA LEU A 51 -7.61 -1.02 -1.82
C LEU A 51 -6.82 -1.09 -0.52
N ARG A 52 -7.53 -1.01 0.62
CA ARG A 52 -6.92 -1.14 1.95
C ARG A 52 -6.41 -2.57 2.16
N GLY A 53 -5.29 -2.73 2.86
CA GLY A 53 -4.73 -4.05 3.14
C GLY A 53 -5.67 -4.95 3.95
N ALA A 54 -6.50 -4.37 4.83
CA ALA A 54 -7.51 -5.10 5.59
C ALA A 54 -8.55 -5.80 4.70
N ASP A 55 -8.72 -5.34 3.45
CA ASP A 55 -9.66 -5.89 2.47
C ASP A 55 -8.97 -6.79 1.42
N ALA A 56 -7.73 -7.24 1.67
CA ALA A 56 -6.97 -8.09 0.75
C ALA A 56 -7.70 -9.40 0.38
N ASP A 57 -8.52 -9.91 1.30
CA ASP A 57 -9.34 -11.11 1.09
C ASP A 57 -10.30 -10.95 -0.10
N ALA A 58 -10.76 -9.72 -0.36
CA ALA A 58 -11.65 -9.41 -1.47
C ALA A 58 -11.00 -9.65 -2.84
N ILE A 59 -9.66 -9.71 -2.90
CA ILE A 59 -8.88 -9.98 -4.12
C ILE A 59 -8.07 -11.29 -4.03
N GLY A 60 -8.35 -12.13 -3.02
CA GLY A 60 -7.66 -13.39 -2.82
C GLY A 60 -6.20 -13.27 -2.37
N LYS A 61 -5.83 -12.13 -1.75
CA LYS A 61 -4.51 -11.88 -1.19
C LYS A 61 -4.55 -11.98 0.33
N PRO A 62 -3.44 -12.41 0.97
CA PRO A 62 -3.34 -12.30 2.42
C PRO A 62 -3.34 -10.83 2.82
N VAL A 63 -3.95 -10.52 3.96
CA VAL A 63 -3.85 -9.20 4.59
C VAL A 63 -2.36 -8.92 4.83
N PRO A 64 -1.79 -7.84 4.27
CA PRO A 64 -0.41 -7.48 4.54
C PRO A 64 -0.23 -7.27 6.04
N GLU A 65 0.87 -7.74 6.60
CA GLU A 65 1.22 -7.40 7.97
C GLU A 65 1.37 -5.88 8.06
N ALA A 66 0.53 -5.25 8.88
CA ALA A 66 0.71 -3.85 9.19
C ALA A 66 2.07 -3.68 9.87
N PRO A 67 2.82 -2.61 9.57
CA PRO A 67 3.99 -2.28 10.36
C PRO A 67 3.53 -2.13 11.81
N SER A 68 3.94 -3.06 12.67
CA SER A 68 3.66 -2.99 14.09
C SER A 68 4.41 -1.79 14.64
N ALA A 69 3.69 -0.70 14.94
CA ALA A 69 4.26 0.38 15.75
C ALA A 69 4.88 -0.24 17.00
N ALA A 70 6.19 -0.10 17.19
CA ALA A 70 6.86 -0.65 18.36
C ALA A 70 6.21 -0.08 19.61
N ALA A 71 5.43 -0.89 20.32
CA ALA A 71 4.98 -0.55 21.66
C ALA A 71 6.23 -0.41 22.53
N GLY A 72 6.66 0.83 22.80
CA GLY A 72 7.72 1.15 23.74
C GLY A 72 9.12 1.42 23.18
N GLY A 73 9.29 1.63 21.86
CA GLY A 73 10.62 1.76 21.23
C GLY A 73 11.28 3.16 21.19
N GLY A 74 10.58 4.22 21.58
CA GLY A 74 11.09 5.60 21.42
C GLY A 74 11.30 6.02 19.96
N ILE A 75 11.87 7.22 19.75
CA ILE A 75 11.99 7.84 18.42
C ILE A 75 12.84 7.00 17.43
N GLU A 76 13.94 6.41 17.88
CA GLU A 76 14.81 5.62 16.98
C GLU A 76 14.16 4.34 16.47
N ALA A 77 13.39 3.64 17.31
CA ALA A 77 12.66 2.46 16.85
C ALA A 77 11.60 2.83 15.81
N VAL A 78 10.92 3.96 15.99
CA VAL A 78 9.98 4.48 14.98
C VAL A 78 10.72 4.83 13.70
N ARG A 79 11.90 5.46 13.79
CA ARG A 79 12.73 5.78 12.61
C ARG A 79 13.10 4.52 11.83
N GLU A 80 13.59 3.50 12.51
CA GLU A 80 13.95 2.23 11.89
C GLU A 80 12.75 1.60 11.18
N GLN A 81 11.57 1.59 11.82
CA GLN A 81 10.35 1.07 11.22
C GLN A 81 9.93 1.83 9.97
N VAL A 82 9.97 3.17 10.00
CA VAL A 82 9.68 3.99 8.81
C VAL A 82 10.62 3.63 7.66
N TRP A 83 11.92 3.48 7.94
CA TRP A 83 12.88 3.05 6.92
C TRP A 83 12.59 1.65 6.36
N GLN A 84 12.20 0.68 7.21
CA GLN A 84 11.81 -0.65 6.74
C GLN A 84 10.59 -0.59 5.80
N VAL A 85 9.60 0.23 6.14
CA VAL A 85 8.42 0.43 5.28
C VAL A 85 8.80 1.10 3.96
N LEU A 86 9.64 2.13 3.98
CA LEU A 86 10.09 2.82 2.76
C LEU A 86 10.88 1.88 1.83
N ARG A 87 11.68 0.95 2.38
CA ARG A 87 12.37 -0.08 1.58
C ARG A 87 11.44 -1.11 0.94
N SER A 88 10.20 -1.22 1.42
CA SER A 88 9.18 -2.06 0.76
C SER A 88 8.54 -1.38 -0.46
N CYS A 89 8.83 -0.10 -0.70
CA CYS A 89 8.33 0.66 -1.83
C CYS A 89 9.29 0.58 -3.01
N TYR A 90 8.86 -0.10 -4.08
CA TYR A 90 9.65 -0.29 -5.29
C TYR A 90 9.25 0.65 -6.41
N ASP A 91 10.24 1.09 -7.19
CA ASP A 91 9.97 1.76 -8.46
C ASP A 91 9.28 0.77 -9.43
N PRO A 92 8.22 1.19 -10.14
CA PRO A 92 7.44 0.30 -11.01
C PRO A 92 8.15 -0.04 -12.32
N GLU A 93 9.14 0.74 -12.76
CA GLU A 93 9.90 0.54 -13.99
C GLU A 93 11.23 -0.17 -13.73
N ILE A 94 11.85 0.10 -12.59
CA ILE A 94 13.15 -0.40 -12.16
C ILE A 94 12.96 -1.20 -10.87
N PRO A 95 13.31 -2.50 -10.81
CA PRO A 95 13.04 -3.36 -9.66
C PRO A 95 14.00 -3.10 -8.48
N VAL A 96 14.10 -1.86 -8.04
CA VAL A 96 14.93 -1.36 -6.93
C VAL A 96 14.04 -0.49 -6.03
N ASP A 97 14.25 -0.54 -4.71
CA ASP A 97 13.45 0.25 -3.78
C ASP A 97 13.83 1.73 -3.77
N ILE A 98 12.90 2.58 -3.37
CA ILE A 98 13.06 4.05 -3.39
C ILE A 98 14.19 4.55 -2.48
N VAL A 99 14.58 3.78 -1.46
CA VAL A 99 15.68 4.11 -0.55
C VAL A 99 17.01 3.78 -1.22
N GLU A 100 17.16 2.59 -1.80
CA GLU A 100 18.35 2.21 -2.55
C GLU A 100 18.56 3.02 -3.82
N LEU A 101 17.48 3.47 -4.47
CA LEU A 101 17.55 4.43 -5.57
C LEU A 101 18.02 5.82 -5.14
N GLY A 102 18.09 6.11 -3.84
CA GLY A 102 18.48 7.42 -3.32
C GLY A 102 17.41 8.50 -3.50
N LEU A 103 16.13 8.12 -3.64
CA LEU A 103 15.01 9.06 -3.75
C LEU A 103 14.56 9.61 -2.38
N VAL A 104 14.98 8.95 -1.29
CA VAL A 104 14.70 9.40 0.08
C VAL A 104 15.98 9.98 0.69
N TYR A 105 15.95 11.28 1.01
CA TYR A 105 17.13 12.00 1.51
C TYR A 105 17.28 11.98 3.04
N GLY A 106 16.19 11.77 3.78
CA GLY A 106 16.20 11.78 5.24
C GLY A 106 14.85 11.42 5.84
N CYS A 107 14.86 11.07 7.13
CA CYS A 107 13.67 10.78 7.92
C CYS A 107 13.83 11.43 9.31
N GLU A 108 13.13 12.55 9.50
CA GLU A 108 13.04 13.27 10.76
C GLU A 108 11.72 12.94 11.43
N ILE A 109 11.75 12.72 12.74
CA ILE A 109 10.58 12.38 13.54
C ILE A 109 10.49 13.42 14.65
N GLU A 110 9.39 14.15 14.65
CA GLU A 110 9.06 15.12 15.65
C GLU A 110 7.92 14.57 16.52
N PRO A 111 8.03 14.67 17.86
CA PRO A 111 6.89 14.39 18.70
C PRO A 111 5.75 15.37 18.37
N MET A 112 4.51 14.87 18.30
CA MET A 112 3.36 15.78 18.27
C MET A 112 3.25 16.47 19.62
N ASP A 113 3.31 17.80 19.60
CA ASP A 113 2.86 18.62 20.72
C ASP A 113 1.35 18.42 20.93
N GLU A 114 0.90 18.36 22.19
CA GLU A 114 -0.53 18.21 22.56
C GLU A 114 -1.42 19.35 22.06
#